data_AF-A0A3D0XWS6-F1
#
_entry.id   AF-A0A3D0XWS6-F1
#
_cell.length_a   1.000
_cell.length_b   1.000
_cell.length_c   1.000
_cell.angle_alpha   90.00
_cell.angle_beta   90.00
_cell.angle_gamma   90.00
#
_symmetry.space_group_name_H-M   'P 1'
#
loop_
_entity.id
_entity.type
_entity.pdbx_description
1 polymer ?
#
loop_
_entity_poly.entity_id
_entity_poly.type
_entity_poly.pdbx_seq_one_letter_code
_entity_poly.pdbx_strand_id
1 'polypeptide(L)' 'MEDLKIEKAIKARKSITRTIRISGENFDKITELAEKHDISFNAVVNQIIEYGLKHLAKK' A
#
# COMPACT_ATOMS: atom_id res chain seq x y z
N MET A 1 6.34 14.57 -9.48
CA MET A 1 6.13 13.31 -8.75
C MET A 1 4.83 12.75 -9.27
N GLU A 2 4.81 11.53 -9.77
CA GLU A 2 3.55 10.91 -10.20
C GLU A 2 2.72 10.60 -8.95
N ASP A 3 1.42 10.89 -8.95
CA ASP A 3 0.58 10.50 -7.81
C ASP A 3 0.46 8.99 -7.73
N LEU A 4 0.37 8.45 -6.49
CA LEU A 4 0.11 7.04 -6.26
C LEU A 4 -1.25 6.66 -6.86
N LYS A 5 -1.27 5.97 -7.99
CA LYS A 5 -2.49 5.36 -8.53
C LYS A 5 -2.73 4.02 -7.85
N ILE A 6 -3.79 3.94 -7.07
CA ILE A 6 -4.27 2.69 -6.49
C ILE A 6 -4.96 1.87 -7.57
N GLU A 7 -4.36 0.75 -7.96
CA GLU A 7 -4.89 -0.15 -8.97
C GLU A 7 -5.52 -1.39 -8.31
N LYS A 8 -6.61 -1.91 -8.89
CA LYS A 8 -7.25 -3.17 -8.48
C LYS A 8 -6.44 -4.42 -8.87
N ALA A 9 -5.16 -4.28 -9.27
CA ALA A 9 -4.44 -5.31 -10.00
C ALA A 9 -4.08 -6.53 -9.15
N ILE A 10 -4.70 -7.65 -9.54
CA ILE A 10 -4.50 -9.00 -9.03
C ILE A 10 -3.29 -9.61 -9.74
N LYS A 11 -2.15 -9.72 -9.05
CA LYS A 11 -1.16 -10.75 -9.38
C LYS A 11 -0.88 -11.55 -8.12
N ALA A 12 -1.17 -12.85 -8.19
CA ALA A 12 -0.78 -13.83 -7.18
C ALA A 12 0.76 -13.93 -7.15
N ARG A 13 1.41 -12.98 -6.47
CA ARG A 13 2.82 -13.07 -6.10
C ARG A 13 2.91 -13.86 -4.80
N LYS A 14 4.01 -14.59 -4.60
CA LYS A 14 4.32 -15.22 -3.31
C LYS A 14 4.34 -14.13 -2.23
N SER A 15 3.28 -14.05 -1.43
CA SER A 15 3.18 -13.10 -0.32
C SER A 15 3.67 -13.75 0.97
N ILE A 16 4.36 -12.98 1.80
CA ILE A 16 4.68 -13.37 3.18
C ILE A 16 3.88 -12.50 4.14
N THR A 17 3.34 -13.10 5.21
CA THR A 17 2.70 -12.35 6.29
C THR A 17 3.77 -12.00 7.33
N ARG A 18 3.85 -10.71 7.67
CA ARG A 18 4.77 -10.18 8.70
C ARG A 18 4.02 -9.10 9.50
N THR A 19 4.27 -9.06 10.80
CA THR A 19 3.73 -8.02 11.67
C THR A 19 4.60 -6.77 11.55
N ILE A 20 3.95 -5.62 11.31
CA ILE A 20 4.59 -4.30 11.33
C ILE A 20 3.88 -3.40 12.33
N ARG A 21 4.58 -2.39 12.84
CA ARG A 21 3.99 -1.32 13.65
C ARG A 21 3.83 -0.08 12.78
N ILE A 22 2.63 0.49 12.74
CA ILE A 22 2.30 1.74 12.04
C ILE A 22 1.60 2.69 13.00
N SER A 23 1.59 3.99 12.70
CA SER A 23 0.80 4.97 13.46
C SER A 23 -0.70 4.77 13.21
N GLY A 24 -1.53 5.15 14.19
CA GLY A 24 -2.99 5.13 14.04
C GLY A 24 -3.46 5.98 12.86
N GLU A 25 -2.89 7.18 12.70
CA GLU A 25 -3.21 8.06 11.56
C GLU A 25 -2.94 7.42 10.20
N ASN A 26 -1.87 6.63 10.08
CA ASN A 26 -1.57 5.93 8.84
C ASN A 26 -2.53 4.75 8.63
N PHE A 27 -2.91 4.05 9.71
CA PHE A 27 -3.93 3.02 9.65
C PHE A 27 -5.27 3.57 9.15
N ASP A 28 -5.73 4.70 9.69
CA ASP A 28 -7.00 5.32 9.30
C ASP A 28 -6.98 5.73 7.82
N LYS A 29 -5.89 6.38 7.37
CA LYS A 29 -5.72 6.77 5.96
C LYS A 29 -5.70 5.58 5.01
N ILE A 30 -5.00 4.50 5.38
CA ILE A 30 -4.95 3.28 4.55
C ILE A 30 -6.34 2.62 4.50
N THR A 31 -7.07 2.64 5.61
CA THR A 31 -8.44 2.10 5.70
C THR A 31 -9.40 2.92 4.83
N GLU A 32 -9.36 4.25 4.90
CA GLU A 32 -10.17 5.13 4.06
C GLU A 32 -9.88 4.93 2.56
N LEU A 33 -8.60 4.74 2.20
CA LEU A 33 -8.20 4.41 0.83
C LEU A 33 -8.70 3.02 0.40
N ALA A 34 -8.65 2.03 1.29
CA ALA A 34 -9.17 0.69 1.03
C ALA A 34 -10.68 0.72 0.73
N GLU A 35 -11.44 1.46 1.53
CA GLU A 35 -12.89 1.62 1.37
C GLU A 35 -13.25 2.40 0.11
N LYS A 36 -12.61 3.54 -0.15
CA LYS A 36 -12.88 4.37 -1.35
C LYS A 36 -12.62 3.63 -2.66
N HIS A 37 -11.60 2.78 -2.68
CA HIS A 37 -11.19 2.07 -3.87
C HIS A 37 -11.71 0.62 -3.94
N ASP A 38 -12.46 0.17 -2.94
CA ASP A 38 -13.00 -1.20 -2.83
C ASP A 38 -11.89 -2.25 -3.03
N ILE A 39 -10.83 -2.13 -2.23
CA ILE A 39 -9.69 -3.05 -2.21
C ILE A 39 -9.31 -3.41 -0.78
N SER A 40 -8.62 -4.55 -0.61
CA SER A 40 -8.18 -4.95 0.73
C SER A 40 -7.11 -3.99 1.30
N PHE A 41 -7.13 -3.80 2.61
CA PHE A 41 -6.11 -3.05 3.35
C PHE A 41 -4.68 -3.50 2.96
N ASN A 42 -4.44 -4.81 2.88
CA ASN A 42 -3.15 -5.36 2.48
C ASN A 42 -2.74 -4.98 1.04
N ALA A 43 -3.71 -4.89 0.12
CA ALA A 43 -3.41 -4.46 -1.25
C ALA A 43 -2.96 -2.99 -1.27
N VAL A 44 -3.62 -2.12 -0.49
CA VAL A 44 -3.21 -0.71 -0.34
C VAL A 44 -1.80 -0.62 0.25
N VAL A 45 -1.55 -1.33 1.36
CA VAL A 45 -0.24 -1.35 2.04
C VAL A 45 0.86 -1.77 1.07
N ASN A 46 0.64 -2.86 0.32
CA ASN A 46 1.63 -3.35 -0.64
C ASN A 46 1.92 -2.33 -1.74
N GLN A 47 0.89 -1.67 -2.28
CA GLN A 47 1.07 -0.63 -3.31
C GLN A 47 1.81 0.59 -2.79
N ILE A 48 1.51 1.05 -1.57
CA ILE A 48 2.23 2.16 -0.93
C ILE A 48 3.70 1.79 -0.71
N ILE A 49 3.98 0.58 -0.22
CA ILE A 49 5.35 0.11 -0.02
C ILE A 49 6.09 0.00 -1.36
N GLU A 50 5.50 -0.63 -2.38
CA GLU A 50 6.12 -0.77 -3.70
C GLU A 50 6.42 0.61 -4.32
N TYR A 51 5.47 1.54 -4.25
CA TYR A 51 5.66 2.90 -4.73
C TYR A 51 6.74 3.64 -3.95
N GLY A 52 6.71 3.56 -2.61
CA GLY A 52 7.69 4.17 -1.74
C GLY A 52 9.10 3.66 -2.01
N LEU A 53 9.27 2.34 -2.23
CA LEU A 53 10.56 1.74 -2.59
C LEU A 53 11.03 2.12 -4.00
N LYS A 54 10.12 2.22 -4.98
CA LYS A 54 10.45 2.62 -6.36
C LYS A 54 10.90 4.08 -6.45
N HIS A 55 10.35 4.95 -5.61
CA HIS A 55 10.64 6.39 -5.58
C HIS A 55 11.57 6.79 -4.43
N LEU A 56 12.06 5.83 -3.65
CA LEU A 56 13.18 6.06 -2.75
C LEU A 56 14.39 6.32 -3.65
N ALA A 57 14.73 7.60 -3.79
CA ALA A 57 15.95 8.00 -4.48
C ALA A 57 17.10 7.23 -3.84
N LYS A 58 17.74 6.34 -4.62
CA LYS A 58 18.97 5.69 -4.21
C LYS A 58 19.96 6.80 -3.87
N LYS A 59 20.31 6.90 -2.59
CA LYS A 59 21.36 7.78 -2.12
C LYS A 59 22.72 7.26 -2.58
#